data_AF-R0KY72-F1
#
_entry.id   AF-R0KY72-F1
#
_cell.length_a   1.000
_cell.length_b   1.000
_cell.length_c   1.000
_cell.angle_alpha   90.00
_cell.angle_beta   90.00
_cell.angle_gamma   90.00
#
_symmetry.space_group_name_H-M   'P 1'
#
loop_
_entity.id
_entity.type
_entity.pdbx_description
1 polymer ?
#
loop_
_entity_poly.entity_id
_entity_poly.type
_entity_poly.pdbx_seq_one_letter_code
_entity_poly.pdbx_strand_id
1 'polypeptide(L)'
;MLLEALASLENIYKELSNDIEDFTHPGHGDLTGWAKQGVLLLNAVLTVRAHQATSHKEKGWEQFTDVVVSWLNKNLDGVVFMLWGAYAQKKGSSIDRVQIIPVSL
;
A
#
# COMPACT_ATOMS: atom_id res chain seq x y z
N MET A 1 0.97 -13.77 10.96
CA MET A 1 1.58 -12.87 9.96
C MET A 1 1.33 -13.33 8.53
N LEU A 2 1.49 -14.63 8.20
CA LEU A 2 1.16 -15.13 6.84
C LEU A 2 -0.34 -15.12 6.52
N LEU A 3 -1.23 -15.21 7.50
CA LEU A 3 -2.67 -15.30 7.26
C LEU A 3 -3.34 -13.96 6.90
N GLU A 4 -2.90 -12.85 7.49
CA GLU A 4 -3.56 -11.54 7.33
C GLU A 4 -3.21 -10.88 5.99
N ALA A 5 -1.96 -11.02 5.52
CA ALA A 5 -1.53 -10.42 4.25
C ALA A 5 -2.31 -11.00 3.05
N LEU A 6 -2.65 -12.29 3.10
CA LEU A 6 -3.46 -12.94 2.08
C LEU A 6 -4.90 -12.41 2.10
N ALA A 7 -5.50 -12.24 3.27
CA ALA A 7 -6.87 -11.72 3.39
C ALA A 7 -7.02 -10.29 2.85
N SER A 8 -6.04 -9.42 3.08
CA SER A 8 -6.04 -8.07 2.51
C SER A 8 -5.91 -8.07 0.99
N LEU A 9 -5.06 -8.93 0.43
CA LEU A 9 -4.89 -9.04 -1.02
C LEU A 9 -6.14 -9.60 -1.73
N GLU A 10 -6.80 -10.58 -1.12
CA GLU A 10 -8.08 -11.10 -1.62
C GLU A 10 -9.15 -10.00 -1.71
N ASN A 11 -9.18 -9.08 -0.75
CA ASN A 11 -10.10 -7.94 -0.82
C ASN A 11 -9.73 -6.97 -1.96
N ILE A 12 -8.44 -6.72 -2.18
CA ILE A 12 -7.98 -5.91 -3.32
C ILE A 12 -8.42 -6.56 -4.64
N TYR A 13 -8.26 -7.88 -4.80
CA TYR A 13 -8.69 -8.56 -6.02
C TYR A 13 -10.21 -8.57 -6.22
N LYS A 14 -11.00 -8.67 -5.14
CA LYS A 14 -12.46 -8.53 -5.22
C LYS A 14 -12.86 -7.15 -5.74
N GLU A 15 -12.23 -6.10 -5.21
CA GLU A 15 -12.52 -4.73 -5.66
C GLU A 15 -12.14 -4.53 -7.13
N LEU A 16 -10.95 -5.01 -7.53
CA LEU A 16 -10.53 -4.97 -8.93
C LEU A 16 -11.46 -5.73 -9.87
N SER A 17 -12.04 -6.85 -9.43
CA SER A 17 -13.01 -7.62 -10.21
C SER A 17 -14.34 -6.89 -10.39
N ASN A 18 -14.70 -6.01 -9.46
CA ASN A 18 -15.91 -5.19 -9.55
C ASN A 18 -15.70 -3.92 -10.37
N ASP A 19 -14.52 -3.29 -10.26
CA ASP A 19 -14.24 -1.99 -10.85
C ASP A 19 -13.69 -2.06 -12.29
N ILE A 20 -12.97 -3.12 -12.62
CA ILE A 20 -12.30 -3.26 -13.92
C ILE A 20 -12.98 -4.38 -14.71
N GLU A 21 -13.70 -3.98 -15.76
CA GLU A 21 -14.22 -4.92 -16.75
C GLU A 21 -13.07 -5.76 -17.34
N ASP A 22 -13.29 -7.06 -17.52
CA ASP A 22 -12.29 -8.06 -17.94
C ASP A 22 -11.16 -8.39 -16.93
N PHE A 23 -11.17 -7.84 -15.71
CA PHE A 23 -10.26 -8.32 -14.68
C PHE A 23 -10.63 -9.73 -14.21
N THR A 24 -9.65 -10.63 -14.18
CA THR A 24 -9.80 -12.00 -13.66
C THR A 24 -8.80 -12.25 -12.56
N HIS A 25 -9.27 -12.89 -11.49
CA HIS A 25 -8.42 -13.23 -10.35
C HIS A 25 -7.24 -14.11 -10.80
N PRO A 26 -5.98 -13.72 -10.56
CA PRO A 26 -4.81 -14.38 -11.15
C PRO A 26 -4.49 -15.76 -10.53
N GLY A 27 -5.17 -16.13 -9.45
CA GLY A 27 -4.97 -17.42 -8.74
C GLY A 27 -3.69 -17.45 -7.89
N HIS A 28 -3.00 -16.32 -7.73
CA HIS A 28 -1.79 -16.20 -6.93
C HIS A 28 -1.68 -14.84 -6.24
N GLY A 29 -0.85 -14.77 -5.19
CA GLY A 29 -0.58 -13.53 -4.45
C GLY A 29 0.64 -12.73 -4.92
N ASP A 30 1.29 -13.12 -6.02
CA ASP A 30 2.46 -12.41 -6.54
C ASP A 30 2.09 -11.09 -7.24
N LEU A 31 2.55 -9.97 -6.68
CA LEU A 31 2.36 -8.62 -7.20
C LEU A 31 3.59 -8.07 -7.96
N THR A 32 4.59 -8.91 -8.25
CA THR A 32 5.79 -8.51 -9.00
C THR A 32 5.43 -7.88 -10.36
N GLY A 33 4.33 -8.31 -10.98
CA GLY A 33 3.82 -7.71 -12.22
C GLY A 33 3.52 -6.22 -12.09
N TRP A 34 2.89 -5.79 -10.99
CA TRP A 34 2.60 -4.38 -10.73
C TRP A 34 3.87 -3.58 -10.45
N ALA A 35 4.80 -4.15 -9.68
CA ALA A 35 6.07 -3.51 -9.37
C ALA A 35 6.89 -3.19 -10.64
N LYS A 36 6.89 -4.09 -11.62
CA LYS A 36 7.55 -3.88 -12.92
C LYS A 36 6.91 -2.78 -13.77
N GLN A 37 5.65 -2.45 -13.52
CA GLN A 37 4.90 -1.40 -14.22
C GLN A 37 4.97 -0.04 -13.49
N GLY A 38 5.80 0.07 -12.46
CA GLY A 38 6.00 1.32 -11.72
C GLY A 38 5.11 1.47 -10.47
N VAL A 39 4.40 0.42 -10.06
CA VAL A 39 3.62 0.45 -8.81
C VAL A 39 4.53 0.18 -7.61
N LEU A 40 4.67 1.16 -6.73
CA LEU A 40 5.42 0.99 -5.49
C LEU A 40 4.52 0.42 -4.37
N LEU A 41 4.77 -0.83 -3.98
CA LEU A 41 4.07 -1.50 -2.87
C LEU A 41 4.85 -1.31 -1.57
N LEU A 42 4.54 -0.26 -0.81
CA LEU A 42 5.28 0.13 0.39
C LEU A 42 4.47 -0.11 1.68
N ASN A 43 4.97 -0.99 2.54
CA ASN A 43 4.44 -1.15 3.90
C ASN A 43 4.93 -0.03 4.81
N ALA A 44 4.11 0.41 5.78
CA ALA A 44 4.55 1.39 6.79
C ALA A 44 5.62 0.84 7.75
N VAL A 45 5.61 -0.48 7.99
CA VAL A 45 6.60 -1.19 8.79
C VAL A 45 7.16 -2.33 7.94
N LEU A 46 8.47 -2.33 7.67
CA LEU A 46 9.07 -3.23 6.67
C LEU A 46 9.46 -4.60 7.21
N THR A 47 9.47 -4.78 8.54
CA THR A 47 9.84 -6.04 9.17
C THR A 47 8.93 -6.32 10.35
N VAL A 48 8.78 -7.59 10.70
CA VAL A 48 7.91 -8.03 11.78
C VAL A 48 8.33 -9.44 12.17
N ARG A 49 8.21 -9.76 13.46
CA ARG A 49 8.61 -11.06 13.99
C ARG A 49 7.57 -12.09 13.63
N ALA A 50 8.03 -13.30 13.34
CA ALA A 50 7.15 -14.41 13.03
C ALA A 50 6.08 -14.56 14.14
N HIS A 51 4.81 -14.68 13.71
CA HIS A 51 3.64 -14.83 14.59
C HIS A 51 3.33 -13.66 15.54
N GLN A 52 4.07 -12.54 15.48
CA GLN A 52 3.81 -11.37 16.32
C GLN A 52 3.44 -10.19 15.42
N ALA A 53 2.16 -10.05 15.11
CA ALA A 53 1.68 -8.90 14.35
C ALA A 53 2.13 -7.59 15.02
N THR A 54 2.50 -6.58 14.22
CA THR A 54 2.94 -5.24 14.68
C THR A 54 4.17 -5.21 15.61
N SER A 55 4.95 -6.29 15.71
CA SER A 55 6.06 -6.39 16.68
C SER A 55 7.14 -5.31 16.55
N HIS A 56 7.28 -4.71 15.36
CA HIS A 56 8.24 -3.65 15.08
C HIS A 56 7.57 -2.29 14.83
N LYS A 57 6.32 -2.14 15.23
CA LYS A 57 5.67 -0.82 15.30
C LYS A 57 6.48 0.09 16.24
N GLU A 58 6.59 1.37 15.88
CA GLU A 58 7.29 2.41 16.61
C GLU A 58 8.80 2.12 16.81
N LYS A 59 9.39 1.31 15.91
CA LYS A 59 10.83 1.02 15.90
C LYS A 59 11.61 1.82 14.85
N GLY A 60 10.97 2.82 14.22
CA GLY A 60 11.60 3.76 13.29
C GLY A 60 11.32 3.48 11.82
N TRP A 61 10.66 2.36 11.47
CA TRP A 61 10.25 2.09 10.09
C TRP A 61 9.24 3.09 9.57
N GLU A 62 8.37 3.59 10.45
CA GLU A 62 7.38 4.60 10.10
C GLU A 62 8.07 5.87 9.60
N GLN A 63 9.08 6.34 10.33
CA GLN A 63 9.88 7.53 9.98
C GLN A 63 10.61 7.35 8.65
N PHE A 64 11.21 6.17 8.43
CA PHE A 64 11.88 5.89 7.16
C PHE A 64 10.88 5.94 5.99
N THR A 65 9.75 5.26 6.12
CA THR A 65 8.74 5.21 5.06
C THR A 65 8.02 6.55 4.88
N ASP A 66 7.91 7.38 5.93
CA ASP A 66 7.47 8.78 5.85
C ASP A 66 8.39 9.61 4.95
N VAL A 67 9.71 9.49 5.16
CA VAL A 67 10.70 10.21 4.35
C VAL A 67 10.66 9.76 2.90
N VAL A 68 10.49 8.47 2.63
CA VAL A 68 10.33 7.96 1.26
C VAL A 68 9.11 8.57 0.57
N VAL A 69 7.94 8.54 1.23
CA VAL A 69 6.71 9.12 0.68
C VAL A 69 6.85 10.62 0.45
N SER A 70 7.42 11.36 1.41
CA SER A 70 7.67 12.79 1.28
C SER A 70 8.63 13.12 0.13
N TRP A 71 9.67 12.30 -0.06
CA TRP A 71 10.60 12.46 -1.17
C TRP A 71 9.91 12.21 -2.51
N LEU A 72 9.08 11.16 -2.63
CA LEU A 72 8.33 10.89 -3.86
C LEU A 72 7.39 12.04 -4.21
N ASN A 73 6.61 12.54 -3.24
CA ASN A 73 5.69 13.65 -3.43
C ASN A 73 6.41 14.94 -3.86
N LYS A 74 7.64 15.18 -3.38
CA LYS A 74 8.39 16.40 -3.71
C LYS A 74 9.14 16.33 -5.04
N ASN A 75 9.60 15.14 -5.44
CA ASN A 75 10.56 15.00 -6.53
C ASN A 75 9.98 14.37 -7.80
N LEU A 76 8.76 13.83 -7.74
CA LEU A 76 8.09 13.22 -8.87
C LEU A 76 6.75 13.88 -9.12
N ASP A 77 6.50 14.23 -10.38
CA ASP A 77 5.22 14.75 -10.84
C ASP A 77 4.34 13.61 -11.38
N GLY A 78 3.02 13.74 -11.20
CA GLY A 78 2.04 12.78 -11.74
C GLY A 78 2.00 11.43 -11.02
N VAL A 79 2.55 11.33 -9.81
CA VAL A 79 2.43 10.14 -8.97
C VAL A 79 1.04 10.08 -8.35
N VAL A 80 0.46 8.88 -8.29
CA VAL A 80 -0.82 8.63 -7.61
C VAL A 80 -0.56 7.86 -6.32
N PHE A 81 -1.08 8.37 -5.21
CA PHE A 81 -1.00 7.74 -3.90
C PHE A 81 -2.33 7.08 -3.55
N MET A 82 -2.32 5.75 -3.45
CA MET A 82 -3.45 4.97 -2.94
C MET A 82 -3.28 4.75 -1.43
N LEU A 83 -4.21 5.29 -0.64
CA LEU A 83 -4.12 5.25 0.83
C LEU A 83 -5.21 4.35 1.41
N TRP A 84 -4.84 3.13 1.80
CA TRP A 84 -5.75 2.16 2.41
C TRP A 84 -5.83 2.33 3.94
N GLY A 85 -7.01 2.67 4.43
CA GLY A 85 -7.32 2.77 5.85
C GLY A 85 -6.85 4.07 6.54
N ALA A 86 -7.37 4.29 7.75
CA ALA A 86 -7.20 5.55 8.50
C ALA A 86 -5.74 5.92 8.77
N TYR A 87 -4.87 4.93 8.97
CA TYR A 87 -3.45 5.17 9.20
C TYR A 87 -2.75 5.74 7.96
N ALA A 88 -3.00 5.16 6.78
CA ALA A 88 -2.44 5.66 5.52
C ALA A 88 -3.00 7.05 5.18
N GLN A 89 -4.29 7.27 5.39
CA GLN A 89 -4.93 8.58 5.18
C GLN A 89 -4.31 9.67 6.06
N LYS A 90 -4.04 9.37 7.34
CA LYS A 90 -3.34 10.31 8.23
C LYS A 90 -1.94 10.67 7.71
N LYS A 91 -1.23 9.67 7.17
CA LYS A 91 0.11 9.83 6.59
C LYS A 91 0.10 10.67 5.31
N GLY A 92 -0.95 10.55 4.50
CA GLY A 92 -1.13 11.32 3.27
C GLY A 92 -1.61 12.76 3.46
N SER A 93 -1.81 13.23 4.70
CA SER A 93 -2.22 14.62 4.95
C SER A 93 -1.22 15.68 4.44
N SER A 94 0.04 15.29 4.23
CA SER A 94 1.12 16.12 3.70
C SER A 94 1.35 15.97 2.19
N ILE A 95 0.57 15.12 1.50
CA ILE A 95 0.65 14.87 0.05
C ILE A 95 -0.29 15.83 -0.68
N ASP A 96 0.09 16.29 -1.88
CA ASP A 96 -0.75 17.20 -2.65
C ASP A 96 -2.10 16.54 -3.00
N ARG A 97 -3.20 17.23 -2.67
CA ARG A 97 -4.56 16.66 -2.71
C ARG A 97 -5.02 16.16 -4.09
N VAL A 98 -4.41 16.68 -5.17
CA VAL A 98 -4.73 16.27 -6.54
C VAL A 98 -4.22 14.86 -6.86
N GLN A 99 -3.32 14.31 -6.03
CA GLN A 99 -2.62 13.05 -6.26
C GLN A 99 -3.11 11.88 -5.37
N ILE A 100 -4.14 12.08 -4.55
CA ILE A 100 -4.60 11.07 -3.58
C ILE A 100 -5.91 10.42 -4.06
N ILE A 101 -5.93 9.08 -4.09
CA ILE A 101 -7.16 8.29 -4.23
C ILE A 101 -7.46 7.63 -2.88
N PRO A 102 -8.50 8.07 -2.15
CA PRO A 102 -8.94 7.39 -0.95
C PRO A 102 -9.64 6.09 -1.36
N VAL A 103 -9.24 4.98 -0.77
CA VAL A 103 -9.87 3.69 -1.02
C VAL A 103 -10.48 3.18 0.28
N SER A 104 -11.78 2.90 0.22
CA SER A 104 -12.56 2.34 1.32
C SER A 104 -12.60 0.83 1.14
N LEU A 105 -11.82 0.10 1.93
CA LEU A 105 -11.90 -1.36 2.04
C LEU A 105 -12.85 -1.76 3.18
#